data_AF-Q9S7M4-F1
#
_entry.id   AF-Q9S7M4-F1
#
_cell.length_a   1.000
_cell.length_b   1.000
_cell.length_c   1.000
_cell.angle_alpha   90.00
_cell.angle_beta   90.00
_cell.angle_gamma   90.00
#
_symmetry.space_group_name_H-M   'P 1'
#
loop_
_entity.id
_entity.type
_entity.pdbx_description
1 polymer ?
#
loop_
_entity_poly.entity_id
_entity_poly.type
_entity_poly.pdbx_seq_one_letter_code
_entity_poly.pdbx_strand_id
1 'polypeptide(L)' 'INYLRADVKRGNISKEEEDIIIKLHATLGNRWSLIASHLPGRT' A
#
# COMPACT_ATOMS: atom_id res chain seq x y z
N ILE A 1 16.07 7.33 -12.17
CA ILE A 1 14.90 6.45 -12.03
C ILE A 1 15.44 5.06 -11.73
N ASN A 2 15.46 4.64 -10.46
CA ASN A 2 16.12 3.42 -10.03
C ASN A 2 15.12 2.55 -9.25
N TYR A 3 14.47 1.62 -9.96
CA TYR A 3 13.55 0.62 -9.39
C TYR A 3 14.30 -0.65 -8.93
N LEU A 4 15.53 -0.50 -8.44
CA LEU A 4 16.40 -1.64 -8.15
C LEU A 4 16.76 -1.68 -6.66
N ARG A 5 15.87 -2.29 -5.88
CA ARG A 5 16.29 -3.18 -4.79
C ARG A 5 15.35 -4.37 -4.73
N ALA A 6 15.76 -5.43 -5.44
CA ALA A 6 15.07 -6.71 -5.58
C ALA A 6 15.17 -7.63 -4.36
N ASP A 7 15.65 -7.14 -3.20
CA ASP A 7 15.88 -7.98 -2.01
C ASP A 7 15.15 -7.49 -0.75
N VAL A 8 14.38 -6.40 -0.84
CA VAL A 8 13.35 -6.18 0.18
C VAL A 8 12.23 -7.11 -0.19
N LYS A 9 12.16 -8.27 0.47
CA LYS A 9 10.94 -9.04 0.62
C LYS A 9 9.86 -8.08 1.14
N ARG A 10 9.22 -7.33 0.24
CA ARG A 10 7.97 -6.61 0.48
C ARG A 10 6.99 -7.74 0.76
N GLY A 11 6.94 -8.16 2.03
CA GLY A 11 6.14 -9.30 2.47
C GLY A 11 4.78 -9.14 1.84
N ASN A 12 4.37 -10.14 1.06
CA ASN A 12 3.22 -10.16 0.17
C ASN A 12 2.21 -9.06 0.50
N ILE A 13 2.31 -7.88 -0.13
CA ILE A 13 1.15 -6.99 -0.18
C ILE A 13 0.16 -7.79 -1.02
N SER A 14 -0.88 -8.33 -0.38
CA SER A 14 -1.84 -9.15 -1.11
C SER A 14 -2.45 -8.28 -2.20
N LYS A 15 -2.86 -8.87 -3.33
CA LYS A 15 -3.55 -8.13 -4.40
C LYS A 15 -4.78 -7.38 -3.86
N GLU A 16 -5.37 -7.91 -2.79
CA GLU A 16 -6.46 -7.29 -2.04
C GLU A 16 -6.05 -5.99 -1.36
N GLU A 17 -4.88 -5.96 -0.69
CA GLU A 17 -4.35 -4.73 -0.07
C GLU A 17 -4.05 -3.68 -1.14
N GLU A 18 -3.52 -4.09 -2.30
CA GLU A 18 -3.25 -3.20 -3.43
C GLU A 18 -4.54 -2.60 -4.01
N ASP A 19 -5.59 -3.40 -4.21
CA ASP A 19 -6.90 -2.93 -4.67
C ASP A 19 -7.54 -1.96 -3.66
N ILE A 20 -7.42 -2.25 -2.36
CA ILE A 20 -7.90 -1.36 -1.30
C ILE A 20 -7.13 -0.03 -1.32
N ILE A 21 -5.81 -0.06 -1.46
CA ILE A 21 -4.99 1.15 -1.57
C ILE A 21 -5.43 1.98 -2.78
N ILE A 22 -5.65 1.35 -3.94
CA ILE A 22 -6.07 2.04 -5.17
C ILE A 22 -7.47 2.67 -4.98
N LYS A 23 -8.43 1.92 -4.43
CA LYS A 23 -9.79 2.42 -4.15
C LYS A 23 -9.80 3.56 -3.14
N LEU A 24 -9.04 3.41 -2.06
CA LEU A 24 -8.94 4.42 -1.02
C LEU A 24 -8.17 5.65 -1.52
N HIS A 25 -7.12 5.48 -2.33
CA HIS A 25 -6.40 6.61 -2.93
C HIS A 25 -7.28 7.36 -3.93
N ALA A 26 -8.09 6.66 -4.73
CA ALA A 26 -9.08 7.29 -5.60
C ALA A 26 -10.15 8.09 -4.82
N THR A 27 -10.48 7.66 -3.60
CA THR A 27 -11.51 8.28 -2.77
C THR A 27 -10.99 9.38 -1.85
N LEU A 28 -9.81 9.17 -1.25
CA LEU A 28 -9.20 9.99 -0.19
C LEU A 28 -8.02 10.84 -0.69
N GLY A 29 -7.51 10.55 -1.89
CA GLY A 29 -6.33 11.20 -2.46
C GLY A 29 -5.05 10.89 -1.69
N ASN A 30 -4.18 11.88 -1.53
CA ASN A 30 -2.86 11.75 -0.90
C ASN A 30 -2.87 11.57 0.63
N ARG A 31 -3.97 11.05 1.20
CA ARG A 31 -4.14 10.80 2.65
C ARG A 31 -3.59 9.43 3.05
N TRP A 32 -2.30 9.21 2.82
CA TRP A 32 -1.64 7.94 3.10
C TRP A 32 -1.76 7.47 4.55
N SER A 33 -1.76 8.37 5.53
CA SER A 33 -1.98 8.01 6.94
C SER A 33 -3.33 7.32 7.16
N LEU A 34 -4.38 7.77 6.47
CA LEU A 34 -5.73 7.22 6.59
C LEU A 34 -5.85 5.89 5.83
N ILE A 35 -5.19 5.79 4.67
CA ILE A 35 -5.11 4.55 3.88
C ILE A 35 -4.39 3.47 4.68
N ALA A 36 -3.26 3.81 5.31
CA ALA A 36 -2.51 2.91 6.18
C ALA A 36 -3.32 2.49 7.43
N SER A 37 -4.12 3.38 8.02
CA SER A 37 -5.06 3.01 9.09
C SER A 37 -6.12 2.00 8.64
N HIS A 38 -6.41 1.92 7.35
CA HIS A 38 -7.36 0.97 6.76
C HIS A 38 -6.74 -0.37 6.37
N LEU A 39 -5.43 -0.54 6.53
CA LEU A 39 -4.68 -1.79 6.31
C LEU A 39 -4.28 -2.39 7.67
N PRO A 40 -5.22 -3.01 8.41
CA PRO A 40 -4.92 -3.62 9.69
C PRO A 40 -3.97 -4.80 9.48
N GLY A 41 -2.77 -4.75 10.07
CA GLY A 41 -1.77 -5.83 9.98
C GLY A 41 -0.39 -5.42 9.47
N ARG A 42 -0.15 -4.13 9.22
CA ARG A 42 1.16 -3.56 8.83
C ARG A 42 1.56 -2.37 9.71
N THR A 43 1.53 -2.55 11.03
CA THR A 43 2.20 -1.68 12.00
C THR A 43 3.34 -2.43 12.65
#